data_AF-A0A1A8NP11-F1
#
_entry.id   AF-A0A1A8NP11-F1
#
_cell.length_a   1.000
_cell.length_b   1.000
_cell.length_c   1.000
_cell.angle_alpha   90.00
_cell.angle_beta   90.00
_cell.angle_gamma   90.00
#
_symmetry.space_group_name_H-M   'P 1'
#
loop_
_entity.id
_entity.type
_entity.pdbx_description
1 polymer ?
#
loop_
_entity_poly.entity_id
_entity_poly.type
_entity_poly.pdbx_seq_one_letter_code
_entity_poly.pdbx_strand_id
1 'polypeptide(L)'
;DSYNHKIKVVDPKTKLCSTLAGTGEAGDALGPEFNKSGFNEPGGLCISDNGKLLYVADTNNHLVKVLDLDTRTVSVFPVFGECPDSAPSKTSAATKVPKLPKSAVRKELSLVTASAGQTVIMSLMISLPEGAKLNREAPSCWALSSEGNDCLLDGQATTGEILDLSQPLSVSARLPAVLQNPNASFTLSVWVYYCMEGGEACMMKAASFHQPLLLNSSPGGGEVTVALPLII
;
A
#
# COMPACT_ATOMS: atom_id res chain seq x y z
N ASP A 1 9.62 17.58 -22.36
CA ASP A 1 8.46 18.45 -22.60
C ASP A 1 7.30 17.83 -21.85
N SER A 2 7.26 18.09 -20.54
CA SER A 2 6.62 17.20 -19.56
C SER A 2 5.10 17.06 -19.77
N TYR A 3 4.38 18.18 -19.89
CA TYR A 3 2.92 18.18 -20.09
C TYR A 3 2.47 17.87 -21.52
N ASN A 4 3.41 17.67 -22.44
CA ASN A 4 3.13 17.15 -23.77
C ASN A 4 3.53 15.68 -23.90
N HIS A 5 3.90 15.02 -22.79
CA HIS A 5 4.24 13.59 -22.75
C HIS A 5 5.32 13.20 -23.78
N LYS A 6 6.27 14.11 -24.03
CA LYS A 6 7.26 14.00 -25.12
C LYS A 6 8.68 14.33 -24.68
N ILE A 7 9.62 13.63 -25.31
CA ILE A 7 11.04 13.97 -25.32
C ILE A 7 11.33 14.71 -26.62
N LYS A 8 11.94 15.89 -26.52
CA LYS A 8 12.31 16.73 -27.67
C LYS A 8 13.81 16.78 -27.82
N VAL A 9 14.25 16.94 -29.06
CA VAL A 9 15.65 17.23 -29.42
C VAL A 9 15.72 18.63 -30.00
N VAL A 10 16.75 19.38 -29.60
CA VAL A 10 16.98 20.76 -30.05
C VAL A 10 18.40 20.86 -30.61
N ASP A 11 18.52 21.35 -31.83
CA ASP A 11 19.81 21.74 -32.39
C ASP A 11 20.07 23.22 -32.04
N PRO A 12 21.10 23.51 -31.22
CA PRO A 12 21.38 24.88 -30.77
C PRO A 12 21.92 25.79 -31.89
N LYS A 13 22.49 25.23 -32.97
CA LYS A 13 23.01 26.03 -34.10
C LYS A 13 21.89 26.49 -35.00
N THR A 14 21.01 25.57 -35.39
CA THR A 14 19.89 25.86 -36.30
C THR A 14 18.64 26.33 -35.57
N LYS A 15 18.57 26.16 -34.24
CA LYS A 15 17.41 26.42 -33.38
C LYS A 15 16.19 25.55 -33.72
N LEU A 16 16.40 24.44 -34.44
CA LEU A 16 15.33 23.51 -34.77
C LEU A 16 15.00 22.66 -33.55
N CYS A 17 13.70 22.51 -33.26
CA CYS A 17 13.17 21.69 -32.19
C CYS A 17 12.20 20.65 -32.78
N SER A 18 12.45 19.37 -32.53
CA SER A 18 11.62 18.27 -33.03
C SER A 18 11.34 17.23 -31.95
N THR A 19 10.31 16.42 -32.17
CA THR A 19 10.00 15.31 -31.26
C THR A 19 11.01 14.18 -31.49
N LEU A 20 11.68 13.77 -30.42
CA LEU A 20 12.57 12.61 -30.43
C LEU A 20 11.79 11.33 -30.14
N ALA A 21 10.98 11.34 -29.07
CA ALA A 21 10.18 10.21 -28.61
C ALA A 21 8.89 10.68 -27.93
N GLY A 22 7.87 9.83 -27.89
CA GLY A 22 6.58 10.11 -27.26
C GLY A 22 5.44 10.25 -28.25
N THR A 23 4.34 9.53 -28.02
CA THR A 23 3.08 9.69 -28.76
C THR A 23 2.45 11.07 -28.53
N GLY A 24 2.61 11.61 -27.32
CA GLY A 24 1.96 12.85 -26.87
C GLY A 24 0.71 12.64 -26.04
N GLU A 25 0.31 11.39 -25.84
CA GLU A 25 -0.73 11.01 -24.89
C GLU A 25 -0.07 10.42 -23.65
N ALA A 26 -0.65 10.71 -22.48
CA ALA A 26 -0.21 10.12 -21.23
C ALA A 26 -0.36 8.59 -21.31
N GLY A 27 0.70 7.86 -20.99
CA GLY A 27 0.66 6.39 -20.97
C GLY A 27 2.02 5.78 -20.69
N ASP A 28 2.03 4.48 -20.42
CA ASP A 28 3.22 3.71 -20.05
C ASP A 28 3.75 2.83 -21.19
N ALA A 29 3.03 2.77 -22.33
CA ALA A 29 3.38 1.95 -23.49
C ALA A 29 4.88 2.02 -23.79
N LEU A 30 5.55 0.86 -23.80
CA LEU A 30 6.98 0.84 -24.09
C LEU A 30 7.22 1.09 -25.56
N GLY A 31 6.46 0.39 -26.42
CA GLY A 31 6.50 0.42 -27.89
C GLY A 31 7.94 0.55 -28.39
N PRO A 32 8.64 -0.51 -28.82
CA PRO A 32 10.11 -0.47 -28.88
C PRO A 32 10.61 0.77 -29.61
N GLU A 33 9.97 1.20 -30.70
CA GLU A 33 10.24 2.47 -31.38
C GLU A 33 9.83 3.73 -30.59
N PHE A 34 10.70 4.75 -30.61
CA PHE A 34 10.50 6.05 -29.93
C PHE A 34 9.15 6.75 -30.19
N ASN A 35 8.55 6.60 -31.37
CA ASN A 35 7.27 7.24 -31.72
C ASN A 35 6.05 6.49 -31.14
N LYS A 36 6.22 5.26 -30.67
CA LYS A 36 5.19 4.43 -30.05
C LYS A 36 5.32 4.35 -28.54
N SER A 37 6.43 4.82 -27.97
CA SER A 37 6.60 4.90 -26.53
C SER A 37 5.69 5.99 -25.93
N GLY A 38 4.93 5.65 -24.90
CA GLY A 38 4.19 6.60 -24.06
C GLY A 38 5.06 7.14 -22.93
N PHE A 39 4.78 8.36 -22.49
CA PHE A 39 5.35 8.95 -21.28
C PHE A 39 4.23 9.59 -20.45
N ASN A 40 4.46 9.79 -19.16
CA ASN A 40 3.52 10.48 -18.29
C ASN A 40 4.26 11.48 -17.40
N GLU A 41 4.24 12.75 -17.83
CA GLU A 41 4.92 13.87 -17.17
C GLU A 41 6.38 13.59 -16.79
N PRO A 42 7.25 13.27 -17.77
CA PRO A 42 8.65 13.02 -17.49
C PRO A 42 9.30 14.24 -16.83
N GLY A 43 9.81 14.05 -15.61
CA GLY A 43 10.28 15.13 -14.73
C GLY A 43 11.77 15.46 -14.92
N GLY A 44 12.53 14.56 -15.53
CA GLY A 44 13.95 14.74 -15.76
C GLY A 44 14.53 13.75 -16.77
N LEU A 45 15.70 14.08 -17.30
CA LEU A 45 16.44 13.22 -18.22
C LEU A 45 17.96 13.42 -18.09
N CYS A 46 18.74 12.38 -18.39
CA CYS A 46 20.20 12.43 -18.40
C CYS A 46 20.77 11.46 -19.46
N ILE A 47 21.83 11.87 -20.15
CA ILE A 47 22.51 11.03 -21.15
C ILE A 47 23.70 10.29 -20.50
N SER A 48 23.96 9.07 -20.93
CA SER A 48 25.15 8.30 -20.51
C SER A 48 26.44 8.93 -21.01
N ASP A 49 27.55 8.62 -20.33
CA ASP A 49 28.89 9.15 -20.67
C ASP A 49 29.32 8.86 -22.11
N ASN A 50 28.92 7.71 -22.65
CA ASN A 50 29.21 7.31 -24.04
C ASN A 50 28.22 7.91 -25.06
N GLY A 51 27.22 8.68 -24.61
CA GLY A 51 26.23 9.33 -25.47
C GLY A 51 25.20 8.40 -26.11
N LYS A 52 25.15 7.11 -25.74
CA LYS A 52 24.31 6.10 -26.39
C LYS A 52 22.95 5.90 -25.72
N LEU A 53 22.87 6.07 -24.42
CA LEU A 53 21.66 5.83 -23.64
C LEU A 53 21.15 7.15 -23.06
N LEU A 54 19.86 7.39 -23.21
CA LEU A 54 19.16 8.50 -22.59
C LEU A 54 18.21 7.94 -21.51
N TYR A 55 18.49 8.27 -20.26
CA TYR A 55 17.65 7.91 -19.12
C TYR A 55 16.60 8.99 -18.90
N VAL A 56 15.36 8.60 -18.72
CA VAL A 56 14.21 9.48 -18.50
C VAL A 56 13.51 9.07 -17.21
N ALA A 57 13.36 10.01 -16.28
CA ALA A 57 12.52 9.85 -15.11
C ALA A 57 11.06 10.08 -15.51
N ASP A 58 10.33 9.00 -15.74
CA ASP A 58 8.93 9.00 -16.19
C ASP A 58 7.99 9.07 -14.98
N THR A 59 7.89 10.27 -14.40
CA THR A 59 7.43 10.53 -13.02
C THR A 59 6.11 9.86 -12.66
N ASN A 60 5.07 10.08 -13.47
CA ASN A 60 3.72 9.59 -13.16
C ASN A 60 3.51 8.13 -13.61
N ASN A 61 4.48 7.55 -14.31
CA ASN A 61 4.52 6.12 -14.57
C ASN A 61 5.36 5.37 -13.52
N HIS A 62 6.06 6.09 -12.63
CA HIS A 62 6.97 5.49 -11.62
C HIS A 62 8.08 4.63 -12.23
N LEU A 63 8.55 4.98 -13.43
CA LEU A 63 9.57 4.24 -14.16
C LEU A 63 10.78 5.11 -14.47
N VAL A 64 11.94 4.48 -14.59
CA VAL A 64 13.07 5.04 -15.34
C VAL A 64 13.08 4.37 -16.71
N LYS A 65 12.78 5.13 -17.76
CA LYS A 65 12.84 4.64 -19.13
C LYS A 65 14.23 4.90 -19.72
N VAL A 66 14.78 3.91 -20.43
CA VAL A 66 16.06 3.98 -21.11
C VAL A 66 15.80 3.98 -22.61
N LEU A 67 16.21 5.05 -23.26
CA LEU A 67 16.16 5.22 -24.71
C LEU A 67 17.55 4.92 -25.26
N ASP A 68 17.67 3.85 -26.03
CA ASP A 68 18.87 3.56 -26.80
C ASP A 68 18.84 4.38 -28.09
N LEU A 69 19.78 5.32 -28.21
CA LEU A 69 19.86 6.25 -29.34
C LEU A 69 20.46 5.61 -30.60
N ASP A 70 21.21 4.50 -30.48
CA ASP A 70 21.77 3.75 -31.61
C ASP A 70 20.68 2.87 -32.24
N THR A 71 19.97 2.09 -31.41
CA THR A 71 18.94 1.14 -31.87
C THR A 71 17.55 1.78 -31.99
N ARG A 72 17.40 3.01 -31.48
CA ARG A 72 16.12 3.76 -31.39
C ARG A 72 15.04 2.97 -30.63
N THR A 73 15.46 2.27 -29.58
CA THR A 73 14.57 1.45 -28.75
C THR A 73 14.32 2.00 -27.35
N VAL A 74 13.13 1.76 -26.79
CA VAL A 74 12.79 2.10 -25.41
C VAL A 74 12.70 0.84 -24.56
N SER A 75 13.34 0.89 -23.39
CA SER A 75 13.27 -0.15 -22.37
C SER A 75 13.06 0.46 -20.98
N VAL A 76 12.77 -0.39 -19.99
CA VAL A 76 12.71 0.03 -18.58
C VAL A 76 14.04 -0.28 -17.93
N PHE A 77 14.61 0.69 -17.21
CA PHE A 77 15.76 0.44 -16.36
C PHE A 77 15.29 -0.42 -15.17
N PRO A 78 15.81 -1.64 -15.01
CA PRO A 78 15.41 -2.48 -13.90
C PRO A 78 16.02 -1.93 -12.61
N VAL A 79 15.18 -1.40 -11.73
CA VAL A 79 15.59 -1.03 -10.37
C VAL A 79 15.42 -2.27 -9.51
N PHE A 80 16.51 -3.02 -9.34
CA PHE A 80 16.56 -4.13 -8.38
C PHE A 80 16.84 -3.56 -7.00
N GLY A 81 15.91 -3.74 -6.07
CA GLY A 81 16.16 -3.48 -4.65
C GLY A 81 17.02 -4.61 -4.08
N GLU A 82 18.33 -4.55 -4.25
CA GLU A 82 19.22 -5.30 -3.37
C GLU A 82 19.37 -4.53 -2.06
N CYS A 83 18.66 -4.97 -1.03
CA CYS A 83 18.93 -4.56 0.35
C CYS A 83 20.01 -5.50 0.92
N PRO A 84 21.23 -5.03 1.24
CA PRO A 84 22.23 -5.86 1.92
C PRO A 84 21.89 -6.20 3.37
N ASP A 85 20.79 -5.67 3.94
CA ASP A 85 20.34 -6.05 5.27
C ASP A 85 19.19 -7.06 5.19
N SER A 86 19.58 -8.33 5.14
CA SER A 86 18.71 -9.47 5.42
C SER A 86 18.39 -9.51 6.92
N ALA A 87 17.55 -8.59 7.38
CA ALA A 87 16.61 -8.87 8.46
C ALA A 87 15.34 -9.47 7.82
N PRO A 88 14.65 -10.43 8.46
CA PRO A 88 13.53 -11.14 7.85
C PRO A 88 12.44 -10.13 7.44
N SER A 89 11.96 -10.33 6.21
CA SER A 89 11.00 -9.52 5.46
C SER A 89 10.02 -8.68 6.29
N LYS A 90 10.13 -7.35 6.20
CA LYS A 90 8.98 -6.47 6.40
C LYS A 90 8.10 -6.54 5.16
N THR A 91 7.04 -7.33 5.28
CA THR A 91 5.80 -7.17 4.52
C THR A 91 5.32 -5.73 4.59
N SER A 92 4.82 -5.23 3.45
CA SER A 92 4.04 -4.00 3.29
C SER A 92 4.81 -2.69 3.48
N ALA A 93 4.76 -1.84 2.45
CA ALA A 93 4.99 -0.42 2.59
C ALA A 93 4.22 0.08 3.82
N ALA A 94 4.87 0.83 4.70
CA ALA A 94 4.15 1.55 5.75
C ALA A 94 3.29 2.61 5.07
N THR A 95 2.10 2.21 4.61
CA THR A 95 0.97 3.10 4.37
C THR A 95 0.92 3.98 5.60
N LYS A 96 1.09 5.30 5.44
CA LYS A 96 0.96 6.24 6.56
C LYS A 96 -0.43 6.03 7.14
N VAL A 97 -0.48 5.29 8.25
CA VAL A 97 -1.73 4.96 8.92
C VAL A 97 -2.39 6.29 9.31
N PRO A 98 -3.64 6.55 8.89
CA PRO A 98 -4.30 7.79 9.23
C PRO A 98 -4.38 7.94 10.76
N LYS A 99 -4.30 9.16 11.29
CA LYS A 99 -4.51 9.34 12.72
C LYS A 99 -5.99 9.08 13.05
N LEU A 100 -6.25 8.35 14.12
CA LEU A 100 -7.61 8.15 14.63
C LEU A 100 -8.23 9.51 14.99
N PRO A 101 -9.41 9.86 14.43
CA PRO A 101 -10.12 11.07 14.82
C PRO A 101 -10.61 10.96 16.27
N LYS A 102 -10.85 12.10 16.92
CA LYS A 102 -11.38 12.13 18.29
C LYS A 102 -12.78 11.51 18.43
N SER A 103 -13.55 11.50 17.33
CA SER A 103 -14.87 10.88 17.23
C SER A 103 -14.84 9.37 17.00
N ALA A 104 -13.65 8.76 16.86
CA ALA A 104 -13.52 7.34 16.60
C ALA A 104 -14.12 6.52 17.75
N VAL A 105 -14.92 5.51 17.39
CA VAL A 105 -15.50 4.58 18.37
C VAL A 105 -14.38 3.71 18.94
N ARG A 106 -14.21 3.71 20.27
CA ARG A 106 -13.24 2.83 20.93
C ARG A 106 -14.00 1.71 21.65
N LYS A 107 -13.67 0.46 21.32
CA LYS A 107 -14.27 -0.73 21.91
C LYS A 107 -13.21 -1.50 22.67
N GLU A 108 -13.43 -1.64 23.97
CA GLU A 108 -12.67 -2.53 24.83
C GLU A 108 -13.30 -3.92 24.77
N LEU A 109 -12.50 -4.95 24.51
CA LEU A 109 -12.98 -6.32 24.36
C LEU A 109 -12.67 -7.15 25.60
N SER A 110 -13.33 -8.31 25.70
CA SER A 110 -13.06 -9.27 26.77
C SER A 110 -11.68 -9.90 26.60
N LEU A 111 -10.98 -10.14 27.72
CA LEU A 111 -9.70 -10.85 27.74
C LEU A 111 -9.79 -12.20 27.02
N VAL A 112 -8.83 -12.44 26.12
CA VAL A 112 -8.72 -13.70 25.38
C VAL A 112 -7.43 -14.41 25.76
N THR A 113 -7.53 -15.68 26.11
CA THR A 113 -6.36 -16.51 26.39
C THR A 113 -5.83 -17.11 25.08
N ALA A 114 -4.54 -16.93 24.81
CA ALA A 114 -3.88 -17.46 23.64
C ALA A 114 -2.53 -18.10 24.00
N SER A 115 -2.09 -19.06 23.20
CA SER A 115 -0.90 -19.87 23.47
C SER A 115 0.23 -19.60 22.48
N ALA A 116 1.47 -19.91 22.86
CA ALA A 116 2.61 -19.82 21.94
C ALA A 116 2.35 -20.61 20.65
N GLY A 117 2.62 -19.98 19.49
CA GLY A 117 2.41 -20.59 18.16
C GLY A 117 0.98 -20.56 17.62
N GLN A 118 -0.01 -20.13 18.43
CA GLN A 118 -1.42 -20.03 18.04
C GLN A 118 -1.68 -18.79 17.18
N THR A 119 -2.67 -18.86 16.29
CA THR A 119 -3.09 -17.69 15.48
C THR A 119 -4.30 -17.02 16.11
N VAL A 120 -4.20 -15.72 16.40
CA VAL A 120 -5.33 -14.90 16.82
C VAL A 120 -5.93 -14.26 15.57
N ILE A 121 -7.22 -14.48 15.33
CA ILE A 121 -7.96 -13.94 14.18
C ILE A 121 -8.97 -12.92 14.69
N MET A 122 -8.83 -11.68 14.25
CA MET A 122 -9.81 -10.62 14.45
C MET A 122 -10.73 -10.56 13.24
N SER A 123 -11.95 -11.06 13.41
CA SER A 123 -12.98 -11.13 12.38
C SER A 123 -13.84 -9.87 12.42
N LEU A 124 -13.53 -8.92 11.54
CA LEU A 124 -14.17 -7.61 11.45
C LEU A 124 -15.41 -7.67 10.53
N MET A 125 -16.58 -7.37 11.10
CA MET A 125 -17.84 -7.29 10.36
C MET A 125 -18.32 -5.84 10.32
N ILE A 126 -18.28 -5.21 9.15
CA ILE A 126 -18.66 -3.81 8.96
C ILE A 126 -20.05 -3.75 8.33
N SER A 127 -20.96 -3.02 8.94
CA SER A 127 -22.29 -2.73 8.40
C SER A 127 -22.39 -1.26 8.06
N LEU A 128 -22.59 -0.96 6.76
CA LEU A 128 -22.82 0.40 6.27
C LEU A 128 -24.31 0.77 6.37
N PRO A 129 -24.64 2.08 6.42
CA PRO A 129 -26.01 2.55 6.28
C PRO A 129 -26.67 2.09 4.97
N GLU A 130 -28.00 2.03 4.95
CA GLU A 130 -28.75 1.69 3.74
C GLU A 130 -28.43 2.66 2.60
N GLY A 131 -28.17 2.11 1.41
CA GLY A 131 -27.78 2.89 0.23
C GLY A 131 -26.33 3.40 0.25
N ALA A 132 -25.48 3.03 1.22
CA ALA A 132 -24.07 3.43 1.23
C ALA A 132 -23.16 2.41 0.55
N LYS A 133 -22.10 2.90 -0.11
CA LYS A 133 -21.03 2.07 -0.71
C LYS A 133 -19.66 2.59 -0.32
N LEU A 134 -18.67 1.69 -0.27
CA LEU A 134 -17.28 2.08 -0.05
C LEU A 134 -16.82 3.08 -1.12
N ASN A 135 -16.06 4.09 -0.68
CA ASN A 135 -15.49 5.09 -1.56
C ASN A 135 -14.32 4.47 -2.34
N ARG A 136 -14.40 4.50 -3.68
CA ARG A 136 -13.34 3.99 -4.56
C ARG A 136 -12.18 4.97 -4.74
N GLU A 137 -12.43 6.25 -4.54
CA GLU A 137 -11.42 7.31 -4.68
C GLU A 137 -10.60 7.48 -3.38
N ALA A 138 -11.15 7.05 -2.24
CA ALA A 138 -10.48 7.04 -0.94
C ALA A 138 -10.61 5.66 -0.29
N PRO A 139 -9.59 4.78 -0.39
CA PRO A 139 -9.70 3.41 0.08
C PRO A 139 -9.83 3.35 1.61
N SER A 140 -10.74 2.49 2.06
CA SER A 140 -10.86 2.12 3.47
C SER A 140 -9.72 1.21 3.87
N CYS A 141 -9.26 1.29 5.12
CA CYS A 141 -8.09 0.53 5.57
C CYS A 141 -8.15 0.17 7.05
N TRP A 142 -7.28 -0.74 7.46
CA TRP A 142 -7.09 -1.16 8.84
C TRP A 142 -5.60 -1.17 9.20
N ALA A 143 -5.32 -1.05 10.49
CA ALA A 143 -3.99 -1.17 11.06
C ALA A 143 -4.05 -1.93 12.39
N LEU A 144 -3.17 -2.91 12.56
CA LEU A 144 -3.00 -3.70 13.76
C LEU A 144 -1.69 -3.32 14.44
N SER A 145 -1.77 -2.97 15.72
CA SER A 145 -0.62 -2.74 16.58
C SER A 145 -0.71 -3.59 17.85
N SER A 146 0.42 -3.86 18.47
CA SER A 146 0.51 -4.57 19.75
C SER A 146 1.10 -3.66 20.81
N GLU A 147 0.57 -3.70 22.03
CA GLU A 147 1.17 -3.04 23.19
C GLU A 147 1.73 -4.12 24.14
N GLY A 148 2.91 -3.85 24.72
CA GLY A 148 3.57 -4.75 25.69
C GLY A 148 4.43 -5.86 25.09
N ASN A 149 4.43 -6.04 23.76
CA ASN A 149 5.39 -6.88 23.03
C ASN A 149 5.39 -6.50 21.53
N ASP A 150 6.33 -5.66 21.10
CA ASP A 150 6.43 -5.23 19.70
C ASP A 150 6.72 -6.39 18.73
N CYS A 151 7.38 -7.45 19.22
CA CYS A 151 7.74 -8.63 18.42
C CYS A 151 6.58 -9.57 18.10
N LEU A 152 5.36 -9.36 18.65
CA LEU A 152 4.21 -10.24 18.37
C LEU A 152 3.75 -10.16 16.90
N LEU A 153 4.03 -9.04 16.24
CA LEU A 153 3.57 -8.77 14.88
C LEU A 153 4.70 -8.79 13.85
N ASP A 154 5.92 -9.18 14.26
CA ASP A 154 7.07 -9.23 13.37
C ASP A 154 6.86 -10.26 12.25
N GLY A 155 7.12 -9.83 11.01
CA GLY A 155 6.97 -10.65 9.80
C GLY A 155 5.52 -10.89 9.37
N GLN A 156 4.56 -10.11 9.88
CA GLN A 156 3.14 -10.28 9.59
C GLN A 156 2.52 -8.99 9.03
N ALA A 157 1.33 -9.10 8.45
CA ALA A 157 0.61 -7.94 7.92
C ALA A 157 0.03 -7.12 9.09
N THR A 158 0.57 -5.92 9.30
CA THR A 158 0.10 -4.97 10.31
C THR A 158 -0.82 -3.89 9.73
N THR A 159 -1.00 -3.86 8.41
CA THR A 159 -1.91 -2.94 7.72
C THR A 159 -2.54 -3.63 6.52
N GLY A 160 -3.69 -3.13 6.07
CA GLY A 160 -4.32 -3.58 4.84
C GLY A 160 -5.50 -2.72 4.41
N GLU A 161 -5.96 -2.94 3.18
CA GLU A 161 -7.11 -2.25 2.60
C GLU A 161 -8.40 -3.04 2.81
N ILE A 162 -9.53 -2.33 2.77
CA ILE A 162 -10.89 -2.87 2.87
C ILE A 162 -11.57 -2.60 1.53
N LEU A 163 -11.56 -3.63 0.68
CA LEU A 163 -12.06 -3.54 -0.69
C LEU A 163 -13.51 -4.01 -0.83
N ASP A 164 -13.91 -4.95 0.02
CA ASP A 164 -15.21 -5.59 -0.02
C ASP A 164 -15.73 -5.86 1.41
N LEU A 165 -17.04 -5.71 1.57
CA LEU A 165 -17.77 -5.95 2.82
C LEU A 165 -18.77 -7.11 2.70
N SER A 166 -18.75 -7.86 1.59
CA SER A 166 -19.63 -9.02 1.39
C SER A 166 -19.38 -10.15 2.40
N GLN A 167 -18.16 -10.22 2.95
CA GLN A 167 -17.73 -11.19 3.96
C GLN A 167 -16.97 -10.51 5.10
N PRO A 168 -16.93 -11.11 6.30
CA PRO A 168 -16.12 -10.61 7.39
C PRO A 168 -14.63 -10.57 7.03
N LEU A 169 -13.98 -9.44 7.27
CA LEU A 169 -12.56 -9.29 7.06
C LEU A 169 -11.79 -10.00 8.18
N SER A 170 -10.87 -10.89 7.83
CA SER A 170 -10.04 -11.62 8.80
C SER A 170 -8.66 -11.01 8.91
N VAL A 171 -8.38 -10.30 10.00
CA VAL A 171 -7.05 -9.80 10.34
C VAL A 171 -6.41 -10.78 11.32
N SER A 172 -5.32 -11.44 10.94
CA SER A 172 -4.72 -12.50 11.76
C SER A 172 -3.31 -12.15 12.21
N ALA A 173 -2.96 -12.60 13.42
CA ALA A 173 -1.63 -12.51 13.99
C ALA A 173 -1.26 -13.85 14.65
N ARG A 174 -0.24 -14.51 14.10
CA ARG A 174 0.37 -15.71 14.67
C ARG A 174 1.33 -15.33 15.79
N LEU A 175 1.09 -15.89 16.97
CA LEU A 175 1.94 -15.65 18.12
C LEU A 175 3.29 -16.38 17.97
N PRO A 176 4.41 -15.76 18.38
CA PRO A 176 5.71 -16.39 18.31
C PRO A 176 5.78 -17.61 19.24
N ALA A 177 6.71 -18.52 18.94
CA ALA A 177 6.95 -19.72 19.74
C ALA A 177 7.54 -19.40 21.13
N VAL A 178 8.17 -18.24 21.28
CA VAL A 178 8.74 -17.75 22.53
C VAL A 178 7.99 -16.48 22.94
N LEU A 179 7.29 -16.54 24.07
CA LEU A 179 6.53 -15.42 24.62
C LEU A 179 7.30 -14.84 25.80
N GLN A 180 7.65 -13.54 25.73
CA GLN A 180 8.45 -12.88 26.76
C GLN A 180 7.56 -12.34 27.90
N ASN A 181 6.39 -11.79 27.58
CA ASN A 181 5.43 -11.28 28.55
C ASN A 181 4.10 -12.05 28.51
N PRO A 182 3.49 -12.36 29.67
CA PRO A 182 2.22 -13.06 29.74
C PRO A 182 1.02 -12.15 29.43
N ASN A 183 1.18 -10.84 29.55
CA ASN A 183 0.14 -9.88 29.23
C ASN A 183 0.55 -9.12 27.97
N ALA A 184 -0.35 -9.09 26.99
CA ALA A 184 -0.21 -8.28 25.80
C ALA A 184 -1.58 -7.74 25.41
N SER A 185 -1.62 -6.78 24.50
CA SER A 185 -2.88 -6.41 23.85
C SER A 185 -2.66 -6.14 22.38
N PHE A 186 -3.71 -6.41 21.59
CA PHE A 186 -3.79 -6.02 20.21
C PHE A 186 -4.76 -4.87 20.06
N THR A 187 -4.38 -3.86 19.28
CA THR A 187 -5.24 -2.76 18.90
C THR A 187 -5.46 -2.80 17.40
N LEU A 188 -6.70 -3.06 16.97
CA LEU A 188 -7.11 -2.96 15.58
C LEU A 188 -7.81 -1.63 15.34
N SER A 189 -7.17 -0.76 14.57
CA SER A 189 -7.74 0.50 14.10
C SER A 189 -8.30 0.33 12.68
N VAL A 190 -9.45 0.93 12.42
CA VAL A 190 -10.19 0.79 11.17
C VAL A 190 -10.66 2.17 10.71
N TRP A 191 -10.47 2.49 9.43
CA TRP A 191 -10.98 3.69 8.78
C TRP A 191 -11.85 3.29 7.60
N VAL A 192 -13.12 3.70 7.65
CA VAL A 192 -14.13 3.40 6.64
C VAL A 192 -14.56 4.69 5.96
N TYR A 193 -14.29 4.78 4.67
CA TYR A 193 -14.71 5.85 3.76
C TYR A 193 -15.83 5.32 2.88
N TYR A 194 -16.98 6.00 2.91
CA TYR A 194 -18.18 5.56 2.19
C TYR A 194 -18.96 6.75 1.65
N CYS A 195 -19.72 6.54 0.58
CA CYS A 195 -20.57 7.54 -0.05
C CYS A 195 -21.99 7.02 -0.16
N MET A 196 -22.98 7.91 -0.02
CA MET A 196 -24.39 7.56 -0.20
C MET A 196 -24.73 7.42 -1.69
N GLU A 197 -25.64 6.52 -2.04
CA GLU A 197 -26.23 6.41 -3.37
C GLU A 197 -26.89 7.75 -3.74
N GLY A 198 -26.45 8.34 -4.86
CA GLY A 198 -26.77 9.72 -5.26
C GLY A 198 -25.54 10.63 -5.32
N GLY A 199 -24.41 10.25 -4.72
CA GLY A 199 -23.09 10.86 -4.96
C GLY A 199 -22.84 12.23 -4.32
N GLU A 200 -23.83 12.82 -3.64
CA GLU A 200 -23.70 14.20 -3.14
C GLU A 200 -22.90 14.32 -1.83
N ALA A 201 -22.67 13.21 -1.10
CA ALA A 201 -21.91 13.24 0.15
C ALA A 201 -21.12 11.95 0.41
N CYS A 202 -19.82 12.11 0.66
CA CYS A 202 -18.94 11.06 1.17
C CYS A 202 -18.56 11.36 2.63
N MET A 203 -18.51 10.32 3.45
CA MET A 203 -18.25 10.40 4.89
C MET A 203 -17.08 9.50 5.26
N MET A 204 -16.47 9.79 6.41
CA MET A 204 -15.46 8.93 7.04
C MET A 204 -15.87 8.63 8.47
N LYS A 205 -15.77 7.35 8.83
CA LYS A 205 -15.82 6.89 10.23
C LYS A 205 -14.58 6.07 10.55
N ALA A 206 -14.23 6.06 11.82
CA ALA A 206 -13.13 5.24 12.31
C ALA A 206 -13.51 4.55 13.62
N ALA A 207 -12.89 3.40 13.86
CA ALA A 207 -13.03 2.66 15.10
C ALA A 207 -11.70 2.05 15.53
N SER A 208 -11.57 1.81 16.83
CA SER A 208 -10.43 1.14 17.44
C SER A 208 -10.95 0.05 18.36
N PHE A 209 -10.44 -1.16 18.19
CA PHE A 209 -10.77 -2.32 19.01
C PHE A 209 -9.53 -2.69 19.82
N HIS A 210 -9.62 -2.62 21.14
CA HIS A 210 -8.56 -3.04 22.04
C HIS A 210 -8.88 -4.44 22.58
N GLN A 211 -8.07 -5.41 22.18
CA GLN A 211 -8.17 -6.82 22.52
C GLN A 211 -7.07 -7.17 23.53
N PRO A 212 -7.38 -7.23 24.83
CA PRO A 212 -6.42 -7.72 25.82
C PRO A 212 -6.20 -9.24 25.65
N LEU A 213 -4.95 -9.67 25.78
CA LEU A 213 -4.51 -11.06 25.63
C LEU A 213 -3.80 -11.55 26.89
N LEU A 214 -4.15 -12.77 27.31
CA LEU A 214 -3.41 -13.55 28.30
C LEU A 214 -2.66 -14.68 27.59
N LEU A 215 -1.33 -14.62 27.64
CA LEU A 215 -0.43 -15.45 26.87
C LEU A 215 0.12 -16.60 27.72
N ASN A 216 -0.18 -17.84 27.30
CA ASN A 216 0.28 -19.06 27.96
C ASN A 216 1.48 -19.68 27.22
N SER A 217 2.47 -20.17 27.97
CA SER A 217 3.70 -20.76 27.43
C SER A 217 3.55 -22.20 26.91
N SER A 218 2.37 -22.83 27.08
CA SER A 218 2.10 -24.14 26.51
C SER A 218 1.96 -24.01 24.98
N PRO A 219 2.63 -24.84 24.15
CA PRO A 219 2.41 -24.80 22.71
C PRO A 219 0.98 -25.19 22.39
N GLY A 220 0.22 -24.25 21.82
CA GLY A 220 -1.16 -24.45 21.40
C GLY A 220 -1.24 -24.47 19.87
N GLY A 221 -1.64 -25.60 19.29
CA GLY A 221 -2.03 -25.63 17.89
C GLY A 221 -3.45 -25.08 17.71
N GLY A 222 -3.67 -24.24 16.70
CA GLY A 222 -5.01 -23.81 16.30
C GLY A 222 -5.18 -22.29 16.15
N GLU A 223 -6.44 -21.88 16.07
CA GLU A 223 -6.86 -20.50 15.84
C GLU A 223 -7.81 -20.05 16.95
N VAL A 224 -7.71 -18.79 17.37
CA VAL A 224 -8.66 -18.15 18.28
C VAL A 224 -9.26 -16.95 17.56
N THR A 225 -10.57 -17.02 17.31
CA THR A 225 -11.27 -15.98 16.57
C THR A 225 -12.03 -15.06 17.51
N VAL A 226 -11.83 -13.75 17.34
CA VAL A 226 -12.53 -12.68 18.04
C VAL A 226 -13.41 -11.95 17.03
N ALA A 227 -14.72 -11.89 17.29
CA ALA A 227 -15.67 -11.19 16.43
C ALA A 227 -15.71 -9.69 16.78
N LEU A 228 -15.54 -8.84 15.76
CA LEU A 228 -15.47 -7.39 15.88
C LEU A 228 -16.59 -6.75 15.04
N PRO A 229 -17.80 -6.61 15.57
CA PRO A 229 -18.87 -5.92 14.85
C PRO A 229 -18.63 -4.40 14.85
N LEU A 230 -18.75 -3.77 13.68
CA LEU A 230 -18.67 -2.34 13.48
C LEU A 230 -19.88 -1.84 12.69
N ILE A 231 -20.77 -1.11 13.37
CA ILE A 231 -21.89 -0.45 12.73
C ILE A 231 -21.48 1.00 12.48
N ILE A 232 -21.53 1.41 11.20
CA ILE A 232 -21.22 2.75 10.73
C ILE A 232 -22.48 3.60 10.73
#